data_AF-A0A7X9PF27-F1
#
_entry.id   AF-A0A7X9PF27-F1
#
_cell.length_a   1.000
_cell.length_b   1.000
_cell.length_c   1.000
_cell.angle_alpha   90.00
_cell.angle_beta   90.00
_cell.angle_gamma   90.00
#
_symmetry.space_group_name_H-M   'P 1'
#
loop_
_entity.id
_entity.type
_entity.pdbx_description
1 polymer ?
#
loop_
_entity_poly.entity_id
_entity_poly.type
_entity_poly.pdbx_seq_one_letter_code
_entity_poly.pdbx_strand_id
1 'polypeptide(L)'
;MGRTQISITQQLQAEENAFFPFRRALRREDQAIFDELFAIAKNYRAAASLASRALPMESILLSMLIAEHKQVKHLQTVIEDLQKRIQ
;
A
#
# COMPACT_ATOMS: atom_id res chain seq x y z
N MET A 1 1.59 -27.58 -21.89
CA MET A 1 2.40 -26.89 -20.85
C MET A 1 1.48 -25.90 -20.13
N GLY A 2 0.96 -26.29 -18.96
CA GLY A 2 -0.03 -25.48 -18.21
C GLY A 2 0.56 -24.13 -17.80
N ARG A 3 -0.22 -23.06 -17.94
CA ARG A 3 0.17 -21.70 -17.55
C ARG A 3 0.45 -21.70 -16.04
N THR A 4 1.72 -21.56 -15.65
CA THR A 4 2.09 -21.38 -14.25
C THR A 4 1.37 -20.14 -13.73
N GLN A 5 0.42 -20.33 -12.82
CA GLN A 5 -0.29 -19.22 -12.19
C GLN A 5 0.71 -18.47 -11.31
N ILE A 6 1.06 -17.26 -11.72
CA ILE A 6 1.97 -16.40 -10.97
C ILE A 6 1.33 -16.11 -9.61
N SER A 7 2.08 -16.31 -8.53
CA SER A 7 1.57 -16.01 -7.18
C SER A 7 1.31 -14.51 -7.00
N ILE A 8 0.37 -14.15 -6.12
CA ILE A 8 0.12 -12.74 -5.77
C ILE A 8 1.40 -12.02 -5.32
N THR A 9 2.33 -12.75 -4.72
CA THR A 9 3.60 -12.21 -4.22
C THR A 9 4.52 -11.82 -5.36
N GLN A 10 4.63 -12.69 -6.36
CA GLN A 10 5.40 -12.42 -7.58
C GLN A 10 4.76 -11.31 -8.41
N GLN A 11 3.42 -11.23 -8.45
CA GLN A 11 2.71 -10.12 -9.09
C GLN A 11 3.03 -8.79 -8.40
N LEU A 12 2.91 -8.72 -7.06
CA LEU A 12 3.26 -7.53 -6.30
C LEU A 12 4.71 -7.10 -6.51
N GLN A 13 5.65 -8.05 -6.53
CA GLN A 13 7.06 -7.75 -6.78
C GLN A 13 7.29 -7.23 -8.21
N ALA A 14 6.57 -7.78 -9.19
CA ALA A 14 6.65 -7.33 -10.57
C ALA A 14 6.13 -5.90 -10.72
N GLU A 15 5.01 -5.56 -10.06
CA GLU A 15 4.48 -4.19 -10.02
C GLU A 15 5.47 -3.24 -9.35
N GLU A 16 5.98 -3.56 -8.17
CA GLU A 16 6.98 -2.73 -7.46
C GLU A 16 8.21 -2.44 -8.34
N ASN A 17 8.71 -3.46 -9.03
CA ASN A 17 9.83 -3.32 -9.96
C ASN A 17 9.48 -2.45 -11.19
N ALA A 18 8.26 -2.56 -11.71
CA ALA A 18 7.78 -1.75 -12.82
C ALA A 18 7.73 -0.25 -12.46
N PHE A 19 7.48 0.08 -11.19
CA PHE A 19 7.48 1.45 -10.69
C PHE A 19 8.87 1.95 -10.22
N PHE A 20 9.94 1.15 -10.36
CA PHE A 20 11.28 1.60 -9.98
C PHE A 20 11.76 2.86 -10.73
N PRO A 21 11.51 3.05 -12.04
CA PRO A 21 11.84 4.31 -12.72
C PRO A 21 11.08 5.51 -12.15
N PHE A 22 9.80 5.33 -11.79
CA PHE A 22 9.00 6.36 -11.12
C PHE A 22 9.62 6.73 -9.77
N ARG A 23 9.92 5.73 -8.94
CA ARG A 23 10.62 5.91 -7.66
C ARG A 23 11.93 6.69 -7.84
N ARG A 24 12.74 6.36 -8.84
CA ARG A 24 14.02 7.05 -9.10
C ARG A 24 13.86 8.52 -9.48
N ALA A 25 12.73 8.91 -10.08
CA ALA A 25 12.44 10.28 -10.46
C ALA A 25 11.95 11.14 -9.26
N LEU A 26 11.56 10.52 -8.16
CA LEU A 26 11.12 11.20 -6.95
C LEU A 26 12.30 11.83 -6.18
N ARG A 27 12.01 12.86 -5.38
CA ARG A 27 12.96 13.42 -4.40
C ARG A 27 13.31 12.38 -3.33
N ARG A 28 14.40 12.58 -2.60
CA ARG A 28 14.84 11.63 -1.57
C ARG A 28 13.80 11.44 -0.47
N GLU A 29 13.13 12.51 -0.04
CA GLU A 29 12.03 12.42 0.93
C GLU A 29 10.87 11.54 0.41
N ASP A 30 10.48 11.73 -0.85
CA ASP A 30 9.36 11.03 -1.47
C ASP A 30 9.70 9.56 -1.78
N GLN A 31 10.98 9.24 -2.03
CA GLN A 31 11.42 7.86 -2.22
C GLN A 31 11.21 7.00 -0.97
N ALA A 32 11.45 7.57 0.21
CA ALA A 32 11.24 6.85 1.47
C ALA A 32 9.75 6.57 1.71
N ILE A 33 8.89 7.56 1.43
CA ILE A 33 7.42 7.41 1.50
C ILE A 33 6.95 6.35 0.51
N PHE A 34 7.47 6.36 -0.72
CA PHE A 34 7.14 5.36 -1.73
C PHE A 34 7.47 3.94 -1.25
N ASP A 35 8.66 3.72 -0.69
CA ASP A 35 9.08 2.41 -0.18
C ASP A 35 8.19 1.93 0.97
N GLU A 36 7.81 2.85 1.87
CA GLU A 36 6.91 2.57 2.98
C GLU A 36 5.51 2.17 2.47
N LEU A 37 4.95 2.89 1.51
CA LEU A 37 3.64 2.57 0.93
C LEU A 37 3.62 1.18 0.29
N PHE A 38 4.67 0.80 -0.45
CA PHE A 38 4.76 -0.54 -1.04
C PHE A 38 4.96 -1.63 0.03
N ALA A 39 5.73 -1.34 1.09
CA ALA A 39 5.86 -2.24 2.23
C ALA A 39 4.52 -2.46 2.95
N ILE A 40 3.76 -1.40 3.19
CA ILE A 40 2.43 -1.45 3.79
C ILE A 40 1.45 -2.25 2.92
N ALA A 41 1.46 -2.04 1.60
CA ALA A 41 0.59 -2.76 0.67
C ALA A 41 0.78 -4.28 0.73
N LYS A 42 2.02 -4.76 0.98
CA LYS A 42 2.32 -6.19 1.14
C LYS A 42 1.58 -6.84 2.32
N ASN A 43 1.16 -6.08 3.33
CA ASN A 43 0.36 -6.59 4.45
C ASN A 43 -1.06 -7.01 4.02
N TYR A 44 -1.54 -6.52 2.87
CA TYR A 44 -2.87 -6.82 2.34
C TYR A 44 -2.87 -7.97 1.31
N ARG A 45 -1.76 -8.71 1.18
CA ARG A 45 -1.61 -9.85 0.26
C ARG A 45 -2.78 -10.83 0.27
N ALA A 46 -3.30 -11.16 1.46
CA ALA A 46 -4.45 -12.06 1.60
C ALA A 46 -5.72 -11.47 0.95
N ALA A 47 -6.02 -10.19 1.22
CA ALA A 47 -7.15 -9.51 0.61
C ALA A 47 -6.98 -9.36 -0.92
N ALA A 48 -5.78 -8.99 -1.36
CA ALA A 48 -5.44 -8.89 -2.78
C ALA A 48 -5.58 -10.24 -3.52
N SER A 49 -5.26 -11.36 -2.86
CA SER A 49 -5.42 -12.70 -3.45
C SER A 49 -6.88 -13.08 -3.74
N LEU A 50 -7.82 -12.50 -2.98
CA LEU A 50 -9.26 -12.72 -3.16
C LEU A 50 -9.83 -11.83 -4.26
N ALA A 51 -9.16 -10.73 -4.60
CA ALA A 51 -9.54 -9.78 -5.64
C ALA A 51 -9.21 -10.31 -7.05
N SER A 52 -9.57 -11.57 -7.34
CA SER A 52 -9.28 -12.35 -8.56
C SER A 52 -9.63 -11.69 -9.91
N ARG A 53 -10.33 -10.54 -9.92
CA ARG A 53 -10.64 -9.76 -11.12
C ARG A 53 -9.94 -8.40 -11.20
N ALA A 54 -9.36 -7.91 -10.10
CA ALA A 54 -8.67 -6.62 -10.08
C ALA A 54 -7.28 -6.76 -10.70
N LEU A 55 -6.80 -5.72 -11.40
CA LEU A 55 -5.41 -5.65 -11.79
C LEU A 55 -4.54 -5.61 -10.51
N PRO A 56 -3.35 -6.24 -10.49
CA PRO A 56 -2.48 -6.24 -9.31
C PRO A 56 -2.23 -4.84 -8.74
N MET A 57 -2.03 -3.86 -9.61
CA MET A 57 -1.84 -2.46 -9.21
C MET A 57 -3.07 -1.84 -8.52
N GLU A 58 -4.29 -2.17 -8.95
CA GLU A 58 -5.51 -1.67 -8.29
C GLU A 58 -5.60 -2.20 -6.86
N SER A 59 -5.23 -3.46 -6.65
CA SER A 59 -5.17 -4.05 -5.31
C SER A 59 -4.09 -3.41 -4.44
N ILE A 60 -2.92 -3.07 -5.01
CA ILE A 60 -1.86 -2.33 -4.31
C ILE A 60 -2.37 -0.95 -3.88
N LEU A 61 -2.93 -0.18 -4.81
CA LEU A 61 -3.43 1.17 -4.54
C LEU A 61 -4.55 1.16 -3.51
N LEU A 62 -5.50 0.22 -3.61
CA LEU A 62 -6.56 0.08 -2.62
C LEU A 62 -6.00 -0.27 -1.23
N SER A 63 -4.97 -1.10 -1.17
CA SER A 63 -4.30 -1.46 0.08
C SER A 63 -3.62 -0.26 0.73
N MET A 64 -2.93 0.57 -0.07
CA MET A 64 -2.34 1.83 0.39
C MET A 64 -3.43 2.79 0.90
N LEU A 65 -4.52 2.98 0.15
CA LEU A 65 -5.64 3.84 0.55
C LEU A 65 -6.29 3.40 1.87
N ILE A 66 -6.50 2.10 2.06
CA ILE A 66 -7.05 1.58 3.32
C ILE A 66 -6.09 1.86 4.48
N ALA A 67 -4.79 1.65 4.28
CA ALA A 67 -3.80 1.91 5.31
C ALA A 67 -3.75 3.39 5.70
N GLU A 68 -3.71 4.29 4.72
CA GLU A 68 -3.71 5.74 4.95
C GLU A 68 -5.00 6.19 5.63
N HIS A 69 -6.16 5.67 5.23
CA HIS A 69 -7.43 6.00 5.89
C HIS A 69 -7.46 5.56 7.36
N LYS A 70 -6.82 4.43 7.70
CA LYS A 70 -6.66 4.00 9.10
C LYS A 70 -5.77 4.95 9.89
N GLN A 71 -4.67 5.44 9.30
CA GLN A 71 -3.80 6.41 9.95
C GLN A 71 -4.52 7.74 10.19
N VAL A 72 -5.26 8.25 9.20
CA VAL A 72 -6.07 9.47 9.34
C VAL A 72 -7.08 9.31 10.48
N LYS A 73 -7.81 8.20 10.54
CA LYS A 73 -8.76 7.94 11.63
C LYS A 73 -8.08 7.88 12.99
N HIS A 74 -6.93 7.23 13.08
CA HIS A 74 -6.17 7.15 14.32
C HIS A 74 -5.74 8.54 14.81
N LEU A 75 -5.18 9.36 13.91
CA LEU A 75 -4.77 10.73 14.22
C LEU A 75 -5.96 11.61 14.64
N GLN A 76 -7.12 11.46 14.00
CA GLN A 76 -8.35 12.15 14.40
C GLN A 76 -8.73 11.80 15.84
N THR A 77 -8.75 10.51 16.20
CA THR A 77 -9.03 10.07 17.58
C THR A 77 -8.02 10.64 18.58
N VAL A 78 -6.72 10.61 18.26
CA VAL A 78 -5.68 11.17 19.13
C VAL A 78 -5.90 12.67 19.36
N ILE A 79 -6.24 13.42 18.32
CA ILE A 79 -6.52 14.86 18.42
C ILE A 79 -7.74 15.10 19.31
N GLU A 80 -8.84 14.37 19.10
CA GLU A 80 -10.05 14.49 19.92
C GLU A 80 -9.77 14.21 21.40
N ASP A 81 -8.98 13.19 21.70
CA ASP A 81 -8.62 12.83 23.08
C ASP A 81 -7.70 13.87 23.73
N LEU A 82 -6.75 14.43 22.98
CA LEU A 82 -5.91 15.52 23.47
C LEU A 82 -6.74 16.79 23.73
N GLN A 83 -7.70 17.11 22.87
CA GLN A 83 -8.60 18.25 23.07
C GLN A 83 -9.44 18.10 24.34
N LYS A 84 -9.97 16.90 24.61
CA LYS A 84 -10.73 16.61 25.86
C LYS A 84 -9.90 16.75 27.13
N ARG A 85 -8.58 16.54 27.06
CA ARG A 85 -7.67 16.63 28.21
C ARG A 85 -7.24 18.06 28.54
N ILE A 86 -7.39 18.97 27.59
CA ILE A 86 -7.00 20.39 27.73
C ILE A 86 -8.21 21.25 28.15
N GLN A 87 -9.44 20.78 27.91
CA GLN A 87 -10.69 21.38 28.41
C GLN A 87 -10.97 20.95 29.85
#